data_AF-A0A1V6J5Z5-F1
#
_entry.id   AF-A0A1V6J5Z5-F1
#
_cell.length_a   1.000
_cell.length_b   1.000
_cell.length_c   1.000
_cell.angle_alpha   90.00
_cell.angle_beta   90.00
_cell.angle_gamma   90.00
#
_symmetry.space_group_name_H-M   'P 1'
#
loop_
_entity.id
_entity.type
_entity.pdbx_description
1 polymer ?
#
loop_
_entity_poly.entity_id
_entity_poly.type
_entity_poly.pdbx_seq_one_letter_code
_entity_poly.pdbx_strand_id
1 'polypeptide(L)' 'MGKGDKKSRRGKIVIGTYGVRRPKKKKKHAITNPIEVESVLSDKLQKKSKKKAE' A
#
# COMPACT_ATOMS: atom_id res chain seq x y z
N MET A 1 -8.22 -22.22 -9.92
CA MET A 1 -9.02 -20.97 -9.92
C MET A 1 -8.72 -20.15 -11.18
N GLY A 2 -9.67 -20.12 -12.12
CA GLY A 2 -9.53 -19.52 -13.45
C GLY A 2 -10.10 -18.10 -13.56
N LYS A 3 -10.25 -17.62 -14.80
CA LYS A 3 -10.81 -16.30 -15.11
C LYS A 3 -12.30 -16.17 -14.75
N GLY A 4 -13.07 -17.27 -14.78
CA GLY A 4 -14.49 -17.26 -14.43
C GLY A 4 -14.80 -17.21 -12.93
N ASP A 5 -13.82 -17.50 -12.07
CA ASP A 5 -14.03 -17.49 -10.62
C ASP A 5 -13.92 -16.06 -10.07
N LYS A 6 -15.10 -15.46 -9.81
CA LYS A 6 -15.27 -14.09 -9.32
C LYS A 6 -14.60 -13.83 -7.96
N LYS A 7 -14.36 -14.86 -7.15
CA LYS A 7 -13.73 -14.73 -5.81
C LYS A 7 -12.21 -14.77 -5.88
N SER A 8 -11.66 -15.39 -6.93
CA SER A 8 -10.22 -15.50 -7.14
C SER A 8 -9.58 -14.17 -7.55
N ARG A 9 -8.25 -14.06 -7.36
CA ARG A 9 -7.49 -12.90 -7.87
C ARG A 9 -7.61 -12.78 -9.39
N ARG A 10 -7.56 -13.90 -10.13
CA ARG A 10 -7.64 -13.91 -11.60
C ARG A 10 -9.00 -13.46 -12.11
N GLY A 11 -10.11 -13.95 -11.55
CA GLY A 11 -11.44 -13.49 -11.96
C GLY A 11 -11.73 -12.04 -11.57
N LYS A 12 -11.25 -11.57 -10.40
CA LYS A 12 -11.31 -10.15 -10.05
C LYS A 12 -10.51 -9.24 -10.98
N ILE A 13 -9.42 -9.73 -11.58
CA ILE A 13 -8.69 -8.99 -12.62
C ILE A 13 -9.56 -8.82 -13.86
N VAL A 14 -10.21 -9.90 -14.31
CA VAL A 14 -11.03 -9.88 -15.54
C VAL A 14 -12.27 -9.01 -15.38
N ILE A 15 -12.94 -9.09 -14.22
CA ILE A 15 -14.16 -8.30 -13.93
C ILE A 15 -13.81 -6.85 -13.54
N GLY A 16 -12.55 -6.58 -13.15
CA GLY A 16 -12.11 -5.25 -12.73
C GLY A 16 -12.43 -4.88 -11.28
N THR A 17 -13.03 -5.78 -10.50
CA THR A 17 -13.38 -5.53 -9.09
C THR A 17 -12.19 -5.71 -8.14
N TYR A 18 -12.31 -5.17 -6.92
CA TYR A 18 -11.30 -5.28 -5.88
C TYR A 18 -11.80 -6.10 -4.68
N GLY A 19 -10.92 -6.34 -3.71
CA GLY A 19 -11.26 -6.93 -2.42
C GLY A 19 -10.06 -7.64 -1.82
N VAL A 20 -10.28 -8.47 -0.80
CA VAL A 20 -9.20 -9.11 -0.03
C VAL A 20 -8.14 -9.78 -0.91
N ARG A 21 -8.56 -10.53 -1.94
CA ARG A 21 -7.66 -11.23 -2.87
C ARG A 21 -7.07 -10.37 -3.99
N ARG A 22 -7.62 -9.19 -4.26
CA ARG A 22 -7.11 -8.19 -5.23
C ARG A 22 -7.18 -6.79 -4.60
N PRO A 23 -6.30 -6.46 -3.66
CA PRO A 23 -6.31 -5.16 -2.99
C PRO A 23 -5.80 -4.06 -3.93
N LYS A 24 -6.30 -2.83 -3.73
CA LYS A 24 -5.74 -1.64 -4.38
C LYS A 24 -4.35 -1.36 -3.80
N LYS A 25 -3.43 -0.86 -4.63
CA LYS A 25 -2.19 -0.27 -4.12
C LYS A 25 -2.58 0.92 -3.22
N LYS A 26 -2.02 0.99 -2.01
CA LYS A 26 -2.20 2.15 -1.14
C LYS A 26 -1.66 3.37 -1.90
N LYS A 27 -2.49 4.40 -2.06
CA LYS A 27 -2.03 5.67 -2.62
C LYS A 27 -0.93 6.18 -1.70
N LYS A 28 0.30 6.27 -2.21
CA LYS A 28 1.29 7.10 -1.57
C LYS A 28 0.83 8.53 -1.85
N HIS A 29 0.68 9.35 -0.81
CA HIS A 29 0.47 10.78 -1.01
C HIS A 29 1.61 11.24 -1.91
N ALA A 30 1.29 11.73 -3.11
CA ALA A 30 2.27 12.38 -3.94
C ALA A 30 2.70 13.61 -3.13
N ILE A 31 3.95 13.62 -2.69
CA ILE A 31 4.48 14.75 -1.94
C ILE A 31 4.58 15.89 -2.95
N THR A 32 3.56 16.74 -2.96
CA THR A 32 3.46 17.89 -3.88
C THR A 32 4.14 19.12 -3.27
N ASN A 33 4.48 19.06 -1.99
CA ASN A 33 5.15 20.13 -1.26
C ASN A 33 6.50 19.65 -0.71
N PRO A 34 7.62 20.33 -1.01
CA PRO A 34 8.94 19.94 -0.49
C PRO A 34 9.02 19.94 1.04
N ILE A 35 8.14 20.69 1.73
CA ILE A 35 8.10 20.84 3.19
C ILE A 35 7.61 19.56 3.90
N GLU A 36 6.78 18.74 3.25
CA GLU A 36 6.27 17.48 3.83
C GLU A 36 7.27 16.31 3.69
N VAL A 37 8.31 16.45 2.87
CA VAL A 37 9.32 15.40 2.67
C VAL A 37 10.19 15.24 3.92
N GLU A 38 10.54 16.34 4.59
CA GLU A 38 11.41 16.31 5.78
C GLU A 38 10.72 15.72 7.01
N SER A 39 9.42 15.99 7.21
CA SER A 39 8.66 15.47 8.36
C SER A 39 8.38 13.97 8.26
N VAL A 40 8.16 13.44 7.04
CA VAL A 40 7.93 12.00 6.86
C VAL A 40 9.23 11.19 6.95
N LEU A 41 10.39 11.79 6.65
CA LEU A 41 11.69 11.15 6.82
C LEU A 41 12.12 11.10 8.29
N SER A 42 11.88 12.16 9.06
CA SER A 42 12.20 12.22 10.49
C SER A 42 11.36 11.23 11.30
N ASP A 43 10.06 11.13 11.04
CA ASP A 43 9.17 10.15 11.68
C ASP A 43 9.57 8.69 11.39
N LYS A 44 10.05 8.43 10.17
CA LYS A 44 10.49 7.11 9.75
C LYS A 44 11.84 6.71 10.36
N LEU A 45 12.72 7.68 10.62
CA LEU A 45 13.98 7.47 11.33
C LEU A 45 13.77 7.24 12.83
N GLN A 46 12.87 7.99 13.48
CA GLN A 46 12.54 7.82 14.90
C GLN A 46 11.85 6.47 15.21
N LYS A 47 10.99 5.98 14.30
CA LYS A 47 10.40 4.63 14.44
C LYS A 47 11.42 3.51 14.22
N LYS A 48 12.49 3.75 13.46
CA LYS A 48 13.54 2.76 13.18
C LYS A 48 14.56 2.65 14.32
N SER A 49 14.82 3.75 15.04
CA SER A 49 15.70 3.74 16.22
C SER A 49 15.02 3.14 17.45
N LYS A 50 13.75 3.46 17.71
CA LYS A 50 12.99 2.88 18.85
C LYS A 50 12.81 1.36 18.75
N LYS A 51 12.67 0.82 17.53
CA LYS A 51 12.53 -0.63 17.27
C LYS A 51 13.86 -1.41 17.33
N LYS A 52 15.00 -0.74 17.47
CA LYS A 52 16.32 -1.37 17.63
C LYS A 52 16.75 -1.45 19.10
N ALA A 53 16.02 -0.81 20.00
CA ALA A 53 16.33 -0.72 21.43
C ALA A 53 15.41 -1.61 22.30
N GLU A 54 14.51 -2.36 21.68
CA GLU A 54 13.68 -3.43 22.27
C GLU A 54 14.08 -4.75 21.59
#